data_AF-A0A847Z664-F1
#
_entry.id   AF-A0A847Z664-F1
#
_cell.length_a   1.000
_cell.length_b   1.000
_cell.length_c   1.000
_cell.angle_alpha   90.00
_cell.angle_beta   90.00
_cell.angle_gamma   90.00
#
_symmetry.space_group_name_H-M   'P 1'
#
loop_
_entity.id
_entity.type
_entity.pdbx_description
1 polymer ?
#
loop_
_entity_poly.entity_id
_entity_poly.type
_entity_poly.pdbx_seq_one_letter_code
_entity_poly.pdbx_strand_id
1 'polypeptide(L)'
;MKKLLILSLTAIMIVTLFAGCGAKANGAITVVSREEGSGTRGAFIELVGVEQKDANGNKVDNTVATAEITNSTSVAITTVAGNEKAIGYISLGSMNDTVKALKIDG
;
A
#
# COMPACT_ATOMS: atom_id res chain seq x y z
N MET A 1 0.54 51.48 27.51
CA MET A 1 1.67 51.10 26.63
C MET A 1 2.27 49.73 26.95
N LYS A 2 2.33 49.26 28.21
CA LYS A 2 2.90 47.92 28.55
C LYS A 2 1.96 46.72 28.32
N LYS A 3 0.63 46.92 28.28
CA LYS A 3 -0.36 45.84 28.04
C LYS A 3 -0.61 45.55 26.56
N LEU A 4 -0.19 46.45 25.66
CA LEU A 4 -0.39 46.31 24.21
C LEU A 4 0.73 45.50 23.53
N LEU A 5 1.89 45.37 24.19
CA LEU A 5 3.04 44.64 23.66
C LEU A 5 2.99 43.13 23.91
N ILE A 6 2.16 42.67 24.85
CA ILE A 6 2.06 41.25 25.24
C ILE A 6 1.08 40.49 24.33
N LEU A 7 0.09 41.20 23.75
CA LEU A 7 -0.93 40.58 22.89
C LEU A 7 -0.41 40.28 21.48
N SER A 8 0.66 40.95 21.03
CA SER A 8 1.26 40.73 19.72
C SER A 8 2.20 39.52 19.67
N LEU A 9 2.72 39.05 20.81
CA LEU A 9 3.67 37.93 20.86
C LEU A 9 2.96 36.56 20.86
N THR A 10 1.75 36.48 21.42
CA THR A 10 0.93 35.25 21.41
C THR A 10 0.20 35.02 20.09
N ALA A 11 -0.08 36.06 19.31
CA ALA A 11 -0.74 35.93 18.01
C ALA A 11 0.15 35.29 16.92
N ILE A 12 1.47 35.37 17.06
CA ILE A 12 2.42 34.78 16.09
C ILE A 12 2.56 33.26 16.28
N MET A 13 2.23 32.72 17.47
CA MET A 13 2.41 31.30 17.78
C MET A 13 1.26 30.40 17.27
N ILE A 14 0.18 30.97 16.76
CA ILE A 14 -1.02 30.22 16.34
C ILE A 14 -1.06 29.97 14.82
N VAL A 15 -0.28 30.72 14.03
CA VAL A 15 -0.31 30.61 12.56
C VAL A 15 0.58 29.46 12.02
N THR A 16 1.42 28.85 12.86
CA THR A 16 2.27 27.72 12.43
C THR A 16 1.57 26.36 12.41
N LEU A 17 0.29 26.27 12.81
CA LEU A 17 -0.46 25.00 12.88
C LEU A 17 -1.17 24.60 11.58
N PHE A 18 -1.13 25.41 10.52
CA PHE A 18 -1.79 25.09 9.25
C PHE A 18 -0.86 24.93 8.04
N ALA A 19 0.46 24.94 8.24
CA ALA A 19 1.40 24.45 7.25
C ALA A 19 1.58 22.92 7.37
N GLY A 20 0.46 22.19 7.40
CA GLY A 20 0.43 20.75 7.09
C GLY A 20 0.66 20.58 5.60
N CYS A 21 1.86 20.95 5.14
CA CYS A 21 2.33 20.73 3.80
C CYS A 21 2.13 19.24 3.52
N GLY A 22 1.28 18.92 2.55
CA GLY A 22 1.06 17.56 2.08
C GLY A 22 2.40 16.96 1.68
N ALA A 23 3.04 16.28 2.62
CA ALA A 23 4.16 15.42 2.35
C ALA A 23 3.57 14.34 1.46
N LYS A 24 3.88 14.41 0.16
CA LYS A 24 3.66 13.29 -0.76
C LYS A 24 4.16 12.06 -0.04
N ALA A 25 3.29 11.06 0.14
CA ALA A 25 3.59 9.84 0.87
C ALA A 25 4.70 9.08 0.14
N ASN A 26 5.95 9.49 0.35
CA ASN A 26 7.14 8.91 -0.26
C ASN A 26 7.61 7.69 0.55
N GLY A 27 6.64 6.92 1.09
CA GLY A 27 6.90 5.71 1.86
C GLY A 27 7.06 4.52 0.94
N ALA A 28 7.95 3.60 1.30
CA ALA A 28 8.05 2.30 0.63
C ALA A 28 6.70 1.58 0.68
N ILE A 29 6.34 0.90 -0.41
CA ILE A 29 5.15 0.08 -0.51
C ILE A 29 5.45 -1.28 0.12
N THR A 30 4.61 -1.71 1.05
CA THR A 30 4.64 -3.08 1.57
C THR A 30 3.88 -3.97 0.60
N VAL A 31 4.59 -4.81 -0.15
CA VAL A 31 3.94 -5.78 -1.05
C VAL A 31 3.52 -6.99 -0.23
N VAL A 32 2.25 -7.34 -0.27
CA VAL A 32 1.68 -8.55 0.35
C VAL A 32 1.41 -9.56 -0.76
N SER A 33 2.13 -10.67 -0.74
CA SER A 33 2.00 -11.76 -1.72
C SER A 33 1.50 -13.03 -1.04
N ARG A 34 1.13 -14.01 -1.86
CA ARG A 34 0.61 -15.30 -1.41
C ARG A 34 1.69 -16.37 -1.43
N GLU A 35 1.49 -17.39 -0.63
CA GLU A 35 2.33 -18.56 -0.52
C GLU A 35 2.55 -19.27 -1.87
N GLU A 36 3.67 -19.98 -2.00
CA GLU A 36 3.88 -20.88 -3.14
C GLU A 36 2.78 -21.95 -3.18
N GLY A 37 2.32 -22.29 -4.38
CA GLY A 37 1.18 -23.19 -4.57
C GLY A 37 -0.20 -22.53 -4.44
N SER A 38 -0.27 -21.24 -4.07
CA SER A 38 -1.52 -20.49 -4.08
C SER A 38 -2.06 -20.32 -5.49
N GLY A 39 -3.26 -20.84 -5.77
CA GLY A 39 -3.95 -20.60 -7.04
C GLY A 39 -4.19 -19.11 -7.33
N THR A 40 -4.45 -18.31 -6.29
CA THR A 40 -4.61 -16.85 -6.42
C THR A 40 -3.28 -16.18 -6.82
N ARG A 41 -2.13 -16.63 -6.28
CA ARG A 41 -0.82 -16.15 -6.74
C ARG A 41 -0.59 -16.49 -8.19
N GLY A 42 -0.73 -17.77 -8.55
CA GLY A 42 -0.47 -18.25 -9.90
C GLY A 42 -1.29 -17.50 -10.94
N ALA A 43 -2.60 -17.34 -10.68
CA ALA A 43 -3.47 -16.56 -11.55
C ALA A 43 -3.07 -15.08 -11.60
N PHE A 44 -2.77 -14.46 -10.46
CA PHE A 44 -2.38 -13.05 -10.43
C PHE A 44 -1.11 -12.80 -11.24
N ILE A 45 -0.02 -13.53 -10.94
CA ILE A 45 1.28 -13.29 -11.58
C ILE A 45 1.24 -13.54 -13.09
N GLU A 46 0.44 -14.50 -13.55
CA GLU A 46 0.24 -14.76 -14.97
C GLU A 46 -0.60 -13.68 -15.64
N LEU A 47 -1.76 -13.34 -15.07
CA LEU A 47 -2.71 -12.40 -15.69
C LEU A 47 -2.22 -10.95 -15.69
N VAL A 48 -1.44 -10.54 -14.68
CA VAL A 48 -0.92 -9.16 -14.57
C VAL A 48 0.53 -9.03 -15.06
N GLY A 49 1.13 -10.10 -15.59
CA GLY A 49 2.44 -10.07 -16.24
C GLY A 49 3.64 -9.95 -15.29
N VAL A 50 3.48 -10.32 -14.02
CA VAL A 50 4.59 -10.44 -13.06
C VAL A 50 5.43 -11.68 -13.37
N GLU A 51 4.79 -12.77 -13.76
CA GLU A 51 5.46 -13.92 -14.33
C GLU A 51 5.80 -13.65 -15.80
N GLN A 52 7.07 -13.81 -16.16
CA GLN A 52 7.56 -13.57 -17.52
C GLN A 52 8.46 -14.73 -17.97
N LYS A 53 8.63 -14.88 -19.28
CA LYS A 53 9.57 -15.85 -19.82
C LYS A 53 10.98 -15.27 -19.86
N ASP A 54 11.96 -16.04 -19.38
CA ASP A 54 13.37 -15.72 -19.58
C ASP A 54 13.81 -15.97 -21.04
N ALA A 55 15.09 -15.70 -21.34
CA ALA A 55 15.66 -15.93 -22.67
C ALA A 55 15.62 -17.40 -23.13
N ASN A 56 15.44 -18.35 -22.21
CA ASN A 56 15.35 -19.78 -22.48
C ASN A 56 13.89 -20.26 -22.57
N GLY A 57 12.91 -19.36 -22.41
CA GLY A 57 11.49 -19.66 -22.44
C GLY A 57 10.90 -20.20 -21.13
N ASN A 58 11.67 -20.21 -20.04
CA ASN A 58 11.20 -20.64 -18.73
C ASN A 58 10.37 -19.54 -18.07
N LYS A 59 9.26 -19.92 -17.43
CA LYS A 59 8.47 -19.01 -16.59
C LYS A 59 9.25 -18.62 -15.34
N VAL A 60 9.38 -17.31 -15.09
CA VAL A 60 10.05 -16.72 -13.93
C VAL A 60 9.08 -15.76 -13.26
N ASP A 61 8.76 -16.02 -11.99
CA ASP A 61 7.96 -15.14 -11.15
C ASP A 61 8.83 -13.98 -10.64
N ASN A 62 8.52 -12.75 -11.06
CA ASN A 62 9.23 -11.53 -10.64
C ASN A 62 8.60 -10.85 -9.42
N THR A 63 7.85 -11.59 -8.59
CA THR A 63 7.40 -11.09 -7.28
C THR A 63 8.61 -10.62 -6.48
N VAL A 64 8.55 -9.40 -5.93
CA VAL A 64 9.66 -8.82 -5.18
C VAL A 64 10.04 -9.70 -3.98
N ALA A 65 11.34 -9.92 -3.77
CA ALA A 65 11.84 -10.75 -2.66
C ALA A 65 11.50 -10.17 -1.27
N THR A 66 11.17 -8.88 -1.19
CA THR A 66 10.75 -8.20 0.03
C THR A 66 9.26 -8.30 0.30
N ALA A 67 8.50 -9.08 -0.49
CA ALA A 67 7.08 -9.25 -0.27
C ALA A 67 6.81 -10.02 1.04
N GLU A 68 5.85 -9.54 1.81
CA GLU A 68 5.31 -10.28 2.94
C GLU A 68 4.44 -11.43 2.41
N ILE A 69 4.83 -12.67 2.74
CA ILE A 69 4.13 -13.85 2.27
C ILE A 69 3.07 -14.27 3.30
N THR A 70 1.83 -14.38 2.84
CA THR A 70 0.69 -14.87 3.65
C THR A 70 0.07 -16.11 3.01
N ASN A 71 -0.38 -17.04 3.84
CA ASN A 71 -0.96 -18.32 3.43
C ASN A 71 -2.51 -18.30 3.32
N SER A 72 -3.16 -17.15 3.49
CA SER A 72 -4.62 -17.08 3.44
C SER A 72 -5.15 -15.74 2.95
N THR A 73 -6.35 -15.77 2.36
CA THR A 73 -7.06 -14.57 1.93
C THR A 73 -7.39 -13.66 3.11
N SER A 74 -7.85 -14.22 4.24
CA SER A 74 -8.21 -13.43 5.42
C SER A 74 -7.01 -12.66 5.97
N VAL A 75 -5.84 -13.31 6.07
CA VAL A 75 -4.61 -12.65 6.55
C VAL A 75 -4.13 -11.60 5.56
N ALA A 76 -4.26 -11.85 4.25
CA ALA A 76 -3.94 -10.83 3.24
C ALA A 76 -4.82 -9.57 3.41
N ILE A 77 -6.13 -9.75 3.60
CA ILE A 77 -7.07 -8.64 3.84
C ILE A 77 -6.71 -7.89 5.12
N THR A 78 -6.50 -8.58 6.24
CA THR A 78 -6.21 -7.90 7.52
C THR A 78 -4.86 -7.21 7.51
N THR A 79 -3.86 -7.75 6.80
CA THR A 79 -2.54 -7.13 6.65
C THR A 79 -2.65 -5.83 5.86
N VAL A 80 -3.37 -5.84 4.73
CA VAL A 80 -3.58 -4.63 3.91
C VAL A 80 -4.45 -3.62 4.67
N ALA A 81 -5.52 -4.05 5.33
CA ALA A 81 -6.39 -3.16 6.10
C ALA A 81 -5.66 -2.49 7.28
N GLY A 82 -4.67 -3.18 7.87
CA GLY A 82 -3.87 -2.66 8.99
C GLY A 82 -2.67 -1.80 8.60
N ASN A 83 -2.34 -1.71 7.30
CA ASN A 83 -1.17 -0.98 6.81
C ASN A 83 -1.52 -0.12 5.60
N GLU A 84 -1.63 1.19 5.80
CA GLU A 84 -1.97 2.16 4.75
C GLU A 84 -1.00 2.18 3.56
N LYS A 85 0.21 1.61 3.72
CA LYS A 85 1.23 1.51 2.67
C LYS A 85 1.29 0.12 2.03
N ALA A 86 0.42 -0.80 2.43
CA ALA A 86 0.39 -2.14 1.88
C ALA A 86 -0.44 -2.21 0.60
N ILE A 87 0.00 -3.07 -0.31
CA ILE A 87 -0.75 -3.49 -1.49
C ILE A 87 -0.70 -5.01 -1.59
N GLY A 88 -1.81 -5.62 -1.93
CA GLY A 88 -1.89 -7.06 -2.14
C GLY A 88 -3.00 -7.40 -3.12
N TYR A 89 -3.19 -8.70 -3.35
CA TYR A 89 -4.21 -9.23 -4.24
C TYR A 89 -4.99 -10.34 -3.55
N ILE A 90 -6.29 -10.39 -3.83
CA ILE A 90 -7.23 -11.37 -3.29
C ILE A 90 -8.23 -11.78 -4.37
N SER A 91 -8.87 -12.93 -4.19
CA SER A 91 -10.00 -13.31 -5.04
C SER A 91 -11.13 -12.28 -4.91
N LEU A 92 -11.73 -11.89 -6.04
CA LEU A 92 -12.77 -10.84 -6.08
C LEU A 92 -13.95 -11.15 -5.13
N GLY A 93 -14.36 -12.43 -5.03
CA GLY A 93 -15.43 -12.86 -4.13
C GLY A 93 -15.12 -12.75 -2.63
N SER A 94 -13.89 -12.40 -2.25
CA SER A 94 -13.48 -12.17 -0.86
C SER A 94 -13.35 -10.69 -0.52
N MET A 95 -13.64 -9.79 -1.46
CA MET A 95 -13.61 -8.34 -1.23
C MET A 95 -14.61 -7.94 -0.15
N ASN A 96 -14.24 -6.94 0.65
CA ASN A 96 -15.11 -6.32 1.63
C ASN A 96 -14.73 -4.83 1.79
N ASP A 97 -15.46 -4.12 2.66
CA ASP A 97 -15.31 -2.67 2.82
C ASP A 97 -14.05 -2.26 3.62
N THR A 98 -13.25 -3.21 4.13
CA THR A 98 -12.03 -2.90 4.91
C THR A 98 -10.81 -2.67 4.03
N VAL A 99 -10.91 -2.94 2.73
CA VAL A 99 -9.85 -2.75 1.75
C VAL A 99 -10.41 -2.08 0.50
N LYS A 100 -9.56 -1.38 -0.24
CA LYS A 100 -9.96 -0.67 -1.45
C LYS A 100 -9.47 -1.41 -2.69
N ALA A 101 -10.40 -1.83 -3.54
CA ALA A 101 -10.06 -2.36 -4.87
C ALA A 101 -9.49 -1.25 -5.76
N LEU A 102 -8.37 -1.53 -6.42
CA LEU A 102 -7.82 -0.68 -7.47
C LEU A 102 -8.30 -1.17 -8.83
N LYS A 103 -8.54 -0.23 -9.74
CA LYS A 103 -8.81 -0.56 -11.13
C LYS A 103 -7.50 -0.85 -11.86
N ILE A 104 -7.55 -1.79 -12.79
CA ILE A 104 -6.47 -2.07 -13.74
C ILE A 104 -6.92 -1.48 -15.08
N ASP A 105 -6.08 -0.67 -15.71
CA ASP A 105 -6.33 0.00 -16.99
C ASP A 105 -7.50 1.01 -17.07
N GLY A 106 -7.99 1.52 -15.93
CA GLY A 106 -8.99 2.62 -15.84
C GLY A 106 -10.38 2.19 -15.35
#